data_AF-A0A5B2TD17-F1
#
_entry.id   AF-A0A5B2TD17-F1
#
_cell.length_a   1.000
_cell.length_b   1.000
_cell.length_c   1.000
_cell.angle_alpha   90.00
_cell.angle_beta   90.00
_cell.angle_gamma   90.00
#
_symmetry.space_group_name_H-M   'P 1'
#
loop_
_entity.id
_entity.type
_entity.pdbx_description
1 polymer ?
#
loop_
_entity_poly.entity_id
_entity_poly.type
_entity_poly.pdbx_seq_one_letter_code
_entity_poly.pdbx_strand_id
1 'polypeptide(L)'
;MSAIPEFSRPEIIYEDDALQAVHQPGTAGTSLVTFGGLTDRPASGPDGPCFWGQKPAAQLGLNTVGVLAKAENWYPAEAMRRAAPAIRARLGPHSLGYGFSMGGYAALKHGRLLGLDAALAVSPQASIDPADIADDPRHHARFDPRRHGAMLVEPGDPPPFAVQIVDPHEPHDRLQAALIAARCAVATVPLPFLGHATIWHLADTALLGRLLECLRKRDAERLRQALRDHRAHSPHWARLMGRAAFQRGRPAQAERLWRHAVARGLPAGWLAPERAAALEARALRLGEQGRAAAALPFWLEAARILGHDAAAQLRIAAALRRQGQEEAALPLLRNAMALAPDDPATPLALADALDALNRPDEAVATLLGAAALMPDAEARLAARLWCLADRDEQEATLRRALGDAAHPVARGLAALQLGRLALRRGDVAGAARLAEQAVAWLPRSDQPLLLQWQAQEAGQIPQASGEAAPPPPASAPRPGGTGWLRRWLGGGPLSGG
;
A
#
# COMPACT_ATOMS: atom_id res chain seq x y z
N MET A 1 -39.00 8.14 -6.09
CA MET A 1 -38.33 9.40 -5.68
C MET A 1 -39.19 10.04 -4.62
N SER A 2 -38.90 9.78 -3.34
CA SER A 2 -39.67 10.36 -2.23
C SER A 2 -39.03 11.70 -1.88
N ALA A 3 -39.81 12.77 -1.94
CA ALA A 3 -39.36 14.14 -1.73
C ALA A 3 -38.82 14.29 -0.30
N ILE A 4 -37.59 14.83 -0.20
CA ILE A 4 -37.00 15.23 1.08
C ILE A 4 -37.90 16.36 1.63
N PRO A 5 -38.33 16.32 2.91
CA PRO A 5 -39.06 17.42 3.52
C PRO A 5 -38.28 18.73 3.31
N GLU A 6 -38.98 19.82 3.06
CA GLU A 6 -38.41 21.15 2.84
C GLU A 6 -37.81 21.68 4.16
N PHE A 7 -36.67 21.10 4.57
CA PHE A 7 -35.88 21.62 5.67
C PHE A 7 -35.32 22.98 5.25
N SER A 8 -35.43 23.97 6.12
CA SER A 8 -34.82 25.28 5.89
C SER A 8 -33.34 25.12 5.54
N ARG A 9 -32.88 25.91 4.56
CA ARG A 9 -31.52 25.83 4.03
C ARG A 9 -30.48 26.01 5.16
N PRO A 10 -29.37 25.28 5.13
CA PRO A 10 -28.26 25.49 6.05
C PRO A 10 -27.74 26.93 6.01
N GLU A 11 -27.40 27.49 7.16
CA GLU A 11 -26.96 28.88 7.32
C GLU A 11 -25.65 28.93 8.12
N ILE A 12 -24.67 29.74 7.69
CA ILE A 12 -23.49 30.04 8.52
C ILE A 12 -23.92 30.96 9.66
N ILE A 13 -23.77 30.51 10.90
CA ILE A 13 -24.13 31.27 12.11
C ILE A 13 -22.92 31.89 12.81
N TYR A 14 -21.72 31.43 12.47
CA TYR A 14 -20.46 31.95 12.98
C TYR A 14 -19.33 31.57 12.03
N GLU A 15 -18.38 32.50 11.86
CA GLU A 15 -17.16 32.24 11.11
C GLU A 15 -16.02 33.13 11.61
N ASP A 16 -14.85 32.55 11.81
CA ASP A 16 -13.59 33.26 12.05
C ASP A 16 -12.45 32.59 11.28
N ASP A 17 -11.18 32.96 11.56
CA ASP A 17 -10.03 32.38 10.86
C ASP A 17 -9.80 30.89 11.18
N ALA A 18 -10.33 30.39 12.30
CA ALA A 18 -10.08 29.03 12.78
C ALA A 18 -11.21 28.05 12.47
N LEU A 19 -12.47 28.49 12.48
CA LEU A 19 -13.63 27.63 12.33
C LEU A 19 -14.83 28.31 11.67
N GLN A 20 -15.77 27.48 11.21
CA GLN A 20 -17.09 27.87 10.73
C GLN A 20 -18.14 27.01 11.43
N ALA A 21 -19.24 27.62 11.88
CA ALA A 21 -20.40 26.91 12.41
C ALA A 21 -21.60 27.11 11.48
N VAL A 22 -22.21 26.00 11.07
CA VAL A 22 -23.34 25.96 10.13
C VAL A 22 -24.54 25.38 10.85
N HIS A 23 -25.65 26.09 10.88
CA HIS A 23 -26.91 25.65 11.44
C HIS A 23 -27.82 25.10 10.34
N GLN A 24 -28.35 23.89 10.57
CA GLN A 24 -29.43 23.32 9.79
C GLN A 24 -30.63 23.07 10.72
N PRO A 25 -31.74 23.81 10.55
CA PRO A 25 -32.95 23.60 11.33
C PRO A 25 -33.51 22.19 11.17
N GLY A 26 -34.09 21.66 12.24
CA GLY A 26 -34.77 20.36 12.25
C GLY A 26 -36.03 20.41 13.11
N THR A 27 -36.86 19.38 13.00
CA THR A 27 -38.15 19.29 13.70
C THR A 27 -38.09 18.46 14.98
N ALA A 28 -36.99 17.72 15.20
CA ALA A 28 -36.80 16.94 16.41
C ALA A 28 -36.52 17.84 17.62
N GLY A 29 -37.08 17.48 18.79
CA GLY A 29 -36.83 18.19 20.06
C GLY A 29 -35.42 18.02 20.64
N THR A 30 -34.53 17.29 19.96
CA THR A 30 -33.12 17.11 20.32
C THR A 30 -32.24 17.79 19.29
N SER A 31 -31.30 18.60 19.77
CA SER A 31 -30.27 19.22 18.94
C SER A 31 -29.00 18.36 18.88
N LEU A 32 -28.30 18.44 17.77
CA LEU A 32 -27.03 17.75 17.54
C LEU A 32 -25.95 18.77 17.17
N VAL A 33 -24.80 18.70 17.85
CA VAL A 33 -23.59 19.41 17.44
C VAL A 33 -22.62 18.40 16.84
N THR A 34 -22.28 18.59 15.57
CA THR A 34 -21.34 17.69 14.88
C THR A 34 -19.97 18.34 14.71
N PHE A 35 -18.93 17.53 14.83
CA PHE A 35 -17.54 17.93 14.61
C PHE A 35 -16.87 17.00 13.60
N GLY A 36 -16.38 17.58 12.52
CA GLY A 36 -15.63 16.87 11.48
C GLY A 36 -14.25 16.39 11.95
N GLY A 37 -13.72 15.40 11.23
CA GLY A 37 -12.37 14.89 11.42
C GLY A 37 -11.32 15.70 10.67
N LEU A 38 -10.12 15.13 10.56
CA LEU A 38 -8.95 15.78 9.98
C LEU A 38 -9.16 16.26 8.53
N THR A 39 -9.97 15.56 7.75
CA THR A 39 -10.19 15.83 6.32
C THR A 39 -11.39 16.73 6.02
N ASP A 40 -12.21 17.04 7.02
CA ASP A 40 -13.46 17.78 6.81
C ASP A 40 -13.21 19.28 6.93
N ARG A 41 -13.64 20.04 5.92
CA ARG A 41 -13.46 21.51 5.85
C ARG A 41 -14.74 22.19 5.39
N PRO A 42 -14.90 23.50 5.65
CA PRO A 42 -15.96 24.31 5.05
C PRO A 42 -16.01 24.12 3.54
N ALA A 43 -17.20 23.78 3.05
CA ALA A 43 -17.50 23.61 1.65
C ALA A 43 -18.94 24.07 1.40
N SER A 44 -19.24 24.44 0.16
CA SER A 44 -20.59 24.82 -0.26
C SER A 44 -21.07 23.87 -1.34
N GLY A 45 -22.27 23.33 -1.17
CA GLY A 45 -22.99 22.55 -2.16
C GLY A 45 -24.10 23.37 -2.83
N PRO A 46 -24.93 22.73 -3.67
CA PRO A 46 -26.06 23.38 -4.34
C PRO A 46 -27.06 24.04 -3.38
N ASP A 47 -27.21 23.47 -2.18
CA ASP A 47 -28.18 23.89 -1.17
C ASP A 47 -27.59 24.82 -0.09
N GLY A 48 -26.34 25.27 -0.26
CA GLY A 48 -25.65 26.17 0.66
C GLY A 48 -24.45 25.51 1.37
N PRO A 49 -24.05 26.02 2.55
CA PRO A 49 -22.90 25.51 3.30
C PRO A 49 -23.14 24.07 3.77
N CYS A 50 -22.13 23.22 3.63
CA CYS A 50 -22.17 21.81 4.00
C CYS A 50 -21.32 21.54 5.25
N PHE A 51 -21.69 20.52 6.01
CA PHE A 51 -20.92 20.10 7.19
C PHE A 51 -20.89 18.57 7.36
N TRP A 52 -19.94 18.09 8.16
CA TRP A 52 -19.80 16.66 8.43
C TRP A 52 -20.99 16.12 9.25
N GLY A 53 -21.56 15.01 8.81
CA GLY A 53 -22.76 14.42 9.43
C GLY A 53 -24.07 15.07 8.99
N GLN A 54 -24.06 16.01 8.06
CA GLN A 54 -25.26 16.71 7.58
C GLN A 54 -26.35 15.78 7.05
N LYS A 55 -26.00 14.87 6.13
CA LYS A 55 -26.95 13.94 5.52
C LYS A 55 -27.66 13.05 6.54
N PRO A 56 -26.97 12.32 7.44
CA PRO A 56 -27.67 11.51 8.44
C PRO A 56 -28.46 12.38 9.43
N ALA A 57 -27.96 13.56 9.80
CA ALA A 57 -28.70 14.47 10.68
C ALA A 57 -30.03 14.95 10.06
N ALA A 58 -30.01 15.31 8.77
CA ALA A 58 -31.19 15.69 8.00
C ALA A 58 -32.20 14.54 7.89
N GLN A 59 -31.73 13.32 7.61
CA GLN A 59 -32.56 12.12 7.54
C GLN A 59 -33.22 11.77 8.88
N LEU A 60 -32.57 12.11 10.00
CA LEU A 60 -33.12 11.96 11.35
C LEU A 60 -33.98 13.16 11.79
N GLY A 61 -34.08 14.22 10.97
CA GLY A 61 -34.85 15.44 11.28
C GLY A 61 -34.29 16.27 12.44
N LEU A 62 -32.99 16.15 12.73
CA LEU A 62 -32.35 16.78 13.90
C LEU A 62 -32.05 18.26 13.67
N ASN A 63 -32.35 19.09 14.66
CA ASN A 63 -31.85 20.47 14.71
C ASN A 63 -30.33 20.44 14.92
N THR A 64 -29.54 20.85 13.93
CA THR A 64 -28.11 20.51 13.91
C THR A 64 -27.22 21.73 13.73
N VAL A 65 -26.15 21.83 14.50
CA VAL A 65 -25.05 22.76 14.26
C VAL A 65 -23.79 21.96 13.92
N GLY A 66 -23.34 22.06 12.67
CA GLY A 66 -22.07 21.50 12.24
C GLY A 66 -20.93 22.48 12.46
N VAL A 67 -19.91 22.08 13.22
CA VAL A 67 -18.73 22.89 13.52
C VAL A 67 -17.54 22.34 12.75
N LEU A 68 -16.99 23.16 11.86
CA LEU A 68 -15.95 22.81 10.91
C LEU A 68 -14.68 23.57 11.23
N ALA A 69 -13.57 22.86 11.38
CA ALA A 69 -12.26 23.49 11.43
C ALA A 69 -11.85 23.96 10.04
N LYS A 70 -11.23 25.15 9.92
CA LYS A 70 -10.68 25.65 8.65
C LYS A 70 -9.29 25.10 8.34
N ALA A 71 -8.63 24.50 9.33
CA ALA A 71 -7.32 23.87 9.22
C ALA A 71 -7.25 22.62 10.10
N GLU A 72 -6.14 21.89 10.05
CA GLU A 72 -5.83 20.76 10.93
C GLU A 72 -5.46 21.25 12.35
N ASN A 73 -6.37 22.01 12.99
CA ASN A 73 -6.10 22.86 14.15
C ASN A 73 -6.75 22.38 15.46
N TRP A 74 -7.40 21.20 15.45
CA TRP A 74 -8.02 20.61 16.64
C TRP A 74 -8.97 21.55 17.40
N TYR A 75 -9.74 22.38 16.70
CA TYR A 75 -10.77 23.23 17.31
C TYR A 75 -10.22 24.03 18.51
N PRO A 76 -9.33 25.03 18.27
CA PRO A 76 -8.65 25.77 19.32
C PRO A 76 -9.63 26.30 20.38
N ALA A 77 -9.29 26.14 21.66
CA ALA A 77 -10.18 26.48 22.76
C ALA A 77 -10.66 27.94 22.73
N GLU A 78 -9.78 28.86 22.34
CA GLU A 78 -10.11 30.28 22.21
C GLU A 78 -11.12 30.53 21.07
N ALA A 79 -10.96 29.87 19.92
CA ALA A 79 -11.89 29.98 18.81
C ALA A 79 -13.27 29.41 19.19
N MET A 80 -13.30 28.26 19.86
CA MET A 80 -14.54 27.65 20.34
C MET A 80 -15.24 28.52 21.39
N ARG A 81 -14.50 29.20 22.29
CA ARG A 81 -15.07 30.16 23.24
C ARG A 81 -15.79 31.32 22.53
N ARG A 82 -15.21 31.87 21.46
CA ARG A 82 -15.84 32.93 20.67
C ARG A 82 -17.08 32.45 19.91
N ALA A 83 -17.06 31.22 19.41
CA ALA A 83 -18.17 30.63 18.66
C ALA A 83 -19.34 30.16 19.54
N ALA A 84 -19.06 29.78 20.79
CA ALA A 84 -20.03 29.15 21.68
C ALA A 84 -21.34 29.95 21.87
N PRO A 85 -21.35 31.28 22.03
CA PRO A 85 -22.59 32.04 22.14
C PRO A 85 -23.51 31.87 20.91
N ALA A 86 -22.95 31.96 19.70
CA ALA A 86 -23.71 31.80 18.46
C ALA A 86 -24.25 30.37 18.29
N ILE A 87 -23.43 29.36 18.62
CA ILE A 87 -23.83 27.95 18.58
C ILE A 87 -24.98 27.70 19.56
N ARG A 88 -24.82 28.06 20.84
CA ARG A 88 -25.84 27.83 21.89
C ARG A 88 -27.17 28.49 21.59
N ALA A 89 -27.16 29.67 20.96
CA ALA A 89 -28.38 30.38 20.58
C ALA A 89 -29.27 29.59 19.58
N ARG A 90 -28.72 28.57 18.90
CA ARG A 90 -29.45 27.71 17.97
C ARG A 90 -29.75 26.32 18.52
N LEU A 91 -29.33 26.02 19.76
CA LEU A 91 -29.55 24.71 20.38
C LEU A 91 -30.86 24.68 21.17
N GLY A 92 -31.54 23.54 21.10
CA GLY A 92 -32.71 23.22 21.91
C GLY A 92 -32.33 22.77 23.34
N PRO A 93 -33.34 22.50 24.18
CA PRO A 93 -33.16 22.15 25.59
C PRO A 93 -32.43 20.82 25.81
N HIS A 94 -32.44 19.94 24.81
CA HIS A 94 -31.68 18.70 24.81
C HIS A 94 -30.66 18.72 23.69
N SER A 95 -29.38 18.63 24.01
CA SER A 95 -28.29 18.82 23.04
C SER A 95 -27.23 17.74 23.15
N LEU A 96 -26.91 17.09 22.03
CA LEU A 96 -25.94 16.01 21.93
C LEU A 96 -24.72 16.42 21.12
N GLY A 97 -23.54 15.93 21.47
CA GLY A 97 -22.31 16.07 20.69
C GLY A 97 -21.98 14.79 19.91
N TYR A 98 -21.48 14.94 18.69
CA TYR A 98 -21.01 13.81 17.88
C TYR A 98 -19.78 14.19 17.06
N GLY A 99 -18.72 13.40 17.15
CA GLY A 99 -17.52 13.66 16.34
C GLY A 99 -16.60 12.46 16.22
N PHE A 100 -15.73 12.54 15.21
CA PHE A 100 -14.75 11.51 14.89
C PHE A 100 -13.32 12.07 14.89
N SER A 101 -12.36 11.34 15.48
CA SER A 101 -10.95 11.72 15.52
C SER A 101 -10.79 13.10 16.16
N MET A 102 -10.25 14.07 15.42
CA MET A 102 -10.19 15.49 15.81
C MET A 102 -11.56 16.05 16.27
N GLY A 103 -12.65 15.64 15.62
CA GLY A 103 -14.00 16.02 16.03
C GLY A 103 -14.49 15.27 17.26
N GLY A 104 -14.02 14.04 17.48
CA GLY A 104 -14.27 13.29 18.71
C GLY A 104 -13.62 13.97 19.91
N TYR A 105 -12.38 14.45 19.73
CA TYR A 105 -11.73 15.35 20.68
C TYR A 105 -12.61 16.57 20.96
N ALA A 106 -13.09 17.28 19.92
CA ALA A 106 -13.88 18.50 20.10
C ALA A 106 -15.21 18.26 20.82
N ALA A 107 -15.89 17.15 20.54
CA ALA A 107 -17.13 16.75 21.20
C ALA A 107 -16.94 16.54 22.72
N LEU A 108 -15.76 16.06 23.13
CA LEU A 108 -15.39 15.93 24.54
C LEU A 108 -14.86 17.25 25.11
N LYS A 109 -13.91 17.89 24.44
CA LYS A 109 -13.21 19.09 24.92
C LYS A 109 -14.17 20.28 25.13
N HIS A 110 -15.14 20.43 24.24
CA HIS A 110 -16.01 21.62 24.22
C HIS A 110 -17.44 21.32 24.65
N GLY A 111 -17.72 20.10 25.12
CA GLY A 111 -19.08 19.66 25.41
C GLY A 111 -19.74 20.50 26.51
N ARG A 112 -19.05 20.76 27.62
CA ARG A 112 -19.57 21.61 28.70
C ARG A 112 -19.65 23.09 28.31
N LEU A 113 -18.68 23.59 27.54
CA LEU A 113 -18.68 24.96 27.01
C LEU A 113 -19.94 25.26 26.18
N LEU A 114 -20.34 24.28 25.36
CA LEU A 114 -21.53 24.35 24.49
C LEU A 114 -22.83 23.98 25.21
N GLY A 115 -22.78 23.53 26.46
CA GLY A 115 -23.98 23.12 27.21
C GLY A 115 -24.60 21.82 26.72
N LEU A 116 -23.80 20.87 26.23
CA LEU A 116 -24.29 19.57 25.77
C LEU A 116 -24.67 18.68 26.97
N ASP A 117 -25.74 17.90 26.82
CA ASP A 117 -26.16 16.90 27.80
C ASP A 117 -25.33 15.62 27.72
N ALA A 118 -24.97 15.23 26.49
CA ALA A 118 -24.16 14.06 26.25
C ALA A 118 -23.33 14.16 24.97
N ALA A 119 -22.27 13.35 24.86
CA ALA A 119 -21.43 13.29 23.66
C ALA A 119 -21.06 11.85 23.28
N LEU A 120 -20.99 11.61 21.97
CA LEU A 120 -20.40 10.41 21.37
C LEU A 120 -19.13 10.79 20.62
N ALA A 121 -18.00 10.34 21.14
CA ALA A 121 -16.69 10.55 20.55
C ALA A 121 -16.19 9.25 19.91
N VAL A 122 -15.86 9.28 18.62
CA VAL A 122 -15.38 8.11 17.90
C VAL A 122 -13.88 8.26 17.66
N SER A 123 -13.07 7.34 18.18
CA SER A 123 -11.60 7.40 18.14
C SER A 123 -11.02 8.78 18.53
N PRO A 124 -11.43 9.38 19.67
CA PRO A 124 -10.97 10.72 20.03
C PRO A 124 -9.48 10.75 20.37
N GLN A 125 -8.85 11.90 20.14
CA GLN A 125 -7.58 12.23 20.80
C GLN A 125 -7.86 12.87 22.16
N ALA A 126 -6.99 12.65 23.14
CA ALA A 126 -6.93 13.38 24.40
C ALA A 126 -6.17 14.70 24.24
N SER A 127 -5.08 14.67 23.47
CA SER A 127 -4.24 15.80 23.09
C SER A 127 -3.41 15.43 21.85
N ILE A 128 -2.80 16.44 21.19
CA ILE A 128 -1.70 16.22 20.23
C ILE A 128 -0.41 16.92 20.70
N ASP A 129 -0.42 17.55 21.87
CA ASP A 129 0.77 18.16 22.47
C ASP A 129 1.79 17.05 22.81
N PRO A 130 3.04 17.12 22.29
CA PRO A 130 4.09 16.18 22.67
C PRO A 130 4.34 16.07 24.17
N ALA A 131 4.04 17.12 24.95
CA ALA A 131 4.17 17.12 26.41
C ALA A 131 3.08 16.28 27.11
N ASP A 132 1.87 16.23 26.55
CA ASP A 132 0.76 15.45 27.09
C ASP A 132 0.83 13.98 26.65
N ILE A 133 1.34 13.73 25.43
CA ILE A 133 1.25 12.41 24.77
C ILE A 133 2.48 12.08 23.93
N ALA A 134 3.61 11.83 24.60
CA ALA A 134 4.88 11.49 23.92
C ALA A 134 4.80 10.22 23.05
N ASP A 135 4.00 9.22 23.46
CA ASP A 135 3.93 7.90 22.80
C ASP A 135 2.98 7.83 21.58
N ASP A 136 2.33 8.95 21.20
CA ASP A 136 1.51 9.06 19.97
C ASP A 136 2.00 10.20 19.07
N PRO A 137 3.02 9.97 18.21
CA PRO A 137 3.62 11.03 17.40
C PRO A 137 2.82 11.41 16.15
N ARG A 138 1.67 10.76 15.88
CA ARG A 138 0.92 10.90 14.61
C ARG A 138 0.58 12.35 14.26
N HIS A 139 0.39 13.19 15.28
CA HIS A 139 -0.08 14.56 15.11
C HIS A 139 0.80 15.63 15.76
N HIS A 140 1.96 15.28 16.35
CA HIS A 140 2.86 16.24 16.99
C HIS A 140 3.30 17.38 16.07
N ALA A 141 3.56 17.07 14.79
CA ALA A 141 3.95 18.08 13.80
C ALA A 141 2.88 19.16 13.53
N ARG A 142 1.65 18.94 13.99
CA ARG A 142 0.51 19.88 13.85
C ARG A 142 0.30 20.70 15.12
N PHE A 143 0.96 20.35 16.21
CA PHE A 143 0.90 21.10 17.44
C PHE A 143 1.61 22.44 17.27
N ASP A 144 0.88 23.50 17.61
CA ASP A 144 1.37 24.87 17.69
C ASP A 144 0.95 25.42 19.07
N PRO A 145 1.89 25.68 20.00
CA PRO A 145 1.55 26.13 21.34
C PRO A 145 0.83 27.48 21.37
N ARG A 146 0.96 28.31 20.32
CA ARG A 146 0.24 29.58 20.21
C ARG A 146 -1.24 29.40 19.91
N ARG A 147 -1.62 28.25 19.33
CA ARG A 147 -2.99 27.92 18.91
C ARG A 147 -3.64 26.90 19.84
N HIS A 148 -2.89 25.91 20.29
CA HIS A 148 -3.39 24.73 20.98
C HIS A 148 -3.15 24.80 22.50
N GLY A 149 -3.23 25.99 23.09
CA GLY A 149 -3.10 26.14 24.54
C GLY A 149 -4.16 25.34 25.31
N ALA A 150 -3.74 24.64 26.37
CA ALA A 150 -4.59 23.81 27.24
C ALA A 150 -5.40 22.75 26.47
N MET A 151 -4.73 22.03 25.57
CA MET A 151 -5.37 21.08 24.67
C MET A 151 -5.89 19.83 25.38
N LEU A 152 -5.15 19.27 26.35
CA LEU A 152 -5.55 18.05 27.05
C LEU A 152 -7.02 18.08 27.49
N VAL A 153 -7.78 17.02 27.20
CA VAL A 153 -9.16 16.89 27.68
C VAL A 153 -9.15 16.71 29.21
N GLU A 154 -9.75 17.64 29.92
CA GLU A 154 -9.78 17.71 31.39
C GLU A 154 -11.17 17.36 31.96
N PRO A 155 -11.30 17.00 33.25
CA PRO A 155 -12.58 16.65 33.86
C PRO A 155 -13.70 17.69 33.67
N GLY A 156 -13.31 18.96 33.56
CA GLY A 156 -14.17 20.12 33.33
C GLY A 156 -14.70 20.26 31.89
N ASP A 157 -14.23 19.46 30.95
CA ASP A 157 -14.51 19.65 29.53
C ASP A 157 -15.70 18.83 29.00
N PRO A 158 -15.79 17.49 29.23
CA PRO A 158 -16.88 16.68 28.71
C PRO A 158 -18.26 17.05 29.26
N PRO A 159 -19.34 16.75 28.53
CA PRO A 159 -20.70 16.88 29.06
C PRO A 159 -20.95 15.89 30.21
N PRO A 160 -22.07 16.03 30.95
CA PRO A 160 -22.40 15.14 32.08
C PRO A 160 -22.41 13.65 31.76
N PHE A 161 -22.65 13.26 30.50
CA PHE A 161 -22.55 11.88 30.05
C PHE A 161 -21.81 11.78 28.73
N ALA A 162 -20.71 11.05 28.66
CA ALA A 162 -19.97 10.88 27.41
C ALA A 162 -19.59 9.42 27.18
N VAL A 163 -19.63 9.02 25.90
CA VAL A 163 -19.20 7.71 25.45
C VAL A 163 -18.11 7.90 24.40
N GLN A 164 -17.00 7.18 24.56
CA GLN A 164 -15.98 7.05 23.54
C GLN A 164 -15.99 5.65 22.91
N ILE A 165 -15.95 5.58 21.58
CA ILE A 165 -15.81 4.32 20.82
C ILE A 165 -14.36 4.19 20.37
N VAL A 166 -13.73 3.05 20.68
CA VAL A 166 -12.32 2.81 20.36
C VAL A 166 -12.08 1.35 19.95
N ASP A 167 -11.16 1.13 19.01
CA ASP A 167 -10.61 -0.20 18.76
C ASP A 167 -9.49 -0.51 19.78
N PRO A 168 -9.66 -1.49 20.69
CA PRO A 168 -8.61 -1.86 21.64
C PRO A 168 -7.34 -2.44 20.99
N HIS A 169 -7.35 -2.75 19.69
CA HIS A 169 -6.19 -3.24 18.94
C HIS A 169 -5.46 -2.16 18.15
N GLU A 170 -5.94 -0.91 18.14
CA GLU A 170 -5.21 0.24 17.59
C GLU A 170 -4.42 0.91 18.72
N PRO A 171 -3.08 0.76 18.76
CA PRO A 171 -2.28 1.18 19.90
C PRO A 171 -2.46 2.66 20.27
N HIS A 172 -2.44 3.54 19.27
CA HIS A 172 -2.49 4.98 19.48
C HIS A 172 -3.87 5.45 19.94
N ASP A 173 -4.95 4.99 19.30
CA ASP A 173 -6.31 5.34 19.71
C ASP A 173 -6.63 4.79 21.11
N ARG A 174 -6.14 3.58 21.43
CA ARG A 174 -6.27 2.99 22.76
C ARG A 174 -5.55 3.85 23.81
N LEU A 175 -4.35 4.34 23.51
CA LEU A 175 -3.59 5.19 24.42
C LEU A 175 -4.33 6.50 24.70
N GLN A 176 -4.79 7.17 23.64
CA GLN A 176 -5.57 8.42 23.75
C GLN A 176 -6.86 8.22 24.56
N ALA A 177 -7.62 7.16 24.26
CA ALA A 177 -8.84 6.83 24.98
C ALA A 177 -8.58 6.48 26.45
N ALA A 178 -7.48 5.80 26.76
CA ALA A 178 -7.07 5.49 28.12
C ALA A 178 -6.72 6.75 28.91
N LEU A 179 -6.02 7.71 28.28
CA LEU A 179 -5.71 9.00 28.91
C LEU A 179 -6.99 9.79 29.23
N ILE A 180 -7.96 9.82 28.31
CA ILE A 180 -9.29 10.42 28.56
C ILE A 180 -9.99 9.72 29.73
N ALA A 181 -10.08 8.39 29.70
CA ALA A 181 -10.80 7.61 30.72
C ALA A 181 -10.15 7.67 32.11
N ALA A 182 -8.83 7.89 32.17
CA ALA A 182 -8.11 8.05 33.43
C ALA A 182 -8.40 9.40 34.12
N ARG A 183 -8.79 10.42 33.35
CA ARG A 183 -9.04 11.78 33.84
C ARG A 183 -10.52 12.11 33.94
N CYS A 184 -11.32 11.60 33.03
CA CYS A 184 -12.70 12.03 32.82
C CYS A 184 -13.67 10.87 32.98
N ALA A 185 -14.88 11.16 33.47
CA ALA A 185 -15.98 10.22 33.54
C ALA A 185 -16.57 9.95 32.14
N VAL A 186 -15.84 9.21 31.31
CA VAL A 186 -16.22 8.86 29.92
C VAL A 186 -16.29 7.34 29.79
N ALA A 187 -17.46 6.81 29.40
CA ALA A 187 -17.64 5.39 29.19
C ALA A 187 -16.92 4.93 27.91
N THR A 188 -16.10 3.90 28.01
CA THR A 188 -15.33 3.37 26.86
C THR A 188 -16.01 2.14 26.29
N VAL A 189 -16.41 2.22 25.02
CA VAL A 189 -17.11 1.15 24.29
C VAL A 189 -16.18 0.55 23.21
N PRO A 190 -15.75 -0.71 23.34
CA PRO A 190 -14.79 -1.29 22.41
C PRO A 190 -15.45 -1.76 21.11
N LEU A 191 -14.81 -1.42 19.99
CA LEU A 191 -15.17 -1.89 18.65
C LEU A 191 -13.94 -2.49 17.95
N PRO A 192 -13.62 -3.77 18.23
CA PRO A 192 -12.33 -4.36 17.91
C PRO A 192 -12.13 -4.63 16.42
N PHE A 193 -10.87 -4.51 15.99
CA PHE A 193 -10.34 -4.81 14.65
C PHE A 193 -10.83 -3.89 13.51
N LEU A 194 -11.19 -2.65 13.84
CA LEU A 194 -11.57 -1.62 12.88
C LEU A 194 -10.51 -0.52 12.74
N GLY A 195 -9.45 -0.54 13.56
CA GLY A 195 -8.41 0.49 13.60
C GLY A 195 -8.99 1.87 13.95
N HIS A 196 -8.37 2.92 13.43
CA HIS A 196 -8.94 4.28 13.46
C HIS A 196 -10.22 4.44 12.61
N ALA A 197 -10.58 3.43 11.82
CA ALA A 197 -11.69 3.44 10.88
C ALA A 197 -13.03 3.00 11.51
N THR A 198 -13.16 3.07 12.84
CA THR A 198 -14.40 2.76 13.59
C THR A 198 -15.61 3.55 13.10
N ILE A 199 -15.41 4.78 12.62
CA ILE A 199 -16.48 5.65 12.11
C ILE A 199 -17.26 5.04 10.94
N TRP A 200 -16.62 4.22 10.10
CA TRP A 200 -17.30 3.59 8.96
C TRP A 200 -18.35 2.56 9.40
N HIS A 201 -18.24 2.05 10.62
CA HIS A 201 -19.28 1.20 11.18
C HIS A 201 -20.55 1.99 11.52
N LEU A 202 -20.43 3.29 11.74
CA LEU A 202 -21.52 4.22 12.05
C LEU A 202 -22.04 4.97 10.81
N ALA A 203 -21.63 4.56 9.59
CA ALA A 203 -22.09 5.16 8.34
C ALA A 203 -23.60 4.93 8.06
N ASP A 204 -24.22 3.99 8.76
CA ASP A 204 -25.66 3.73 8.70
C ASP A 204 -26.44 4.74 9.58
N THR A 205 -27.26 5.59 8.94
CA THR A 205 -28.12 6.58 9.61
C THR A 205 -29.04 5.96 10.68
N ALA A 206 -29.59 4.76 10.43
CA ALA A 206 -30.47 4.10 11.38
C ALA A 206 -29.70 3.63 12.62
N LEU A 207 -28.43 3.20 12.46
CA LEU A 207 -27.57 2.95 13.61
C LEU A 207 -27.28 4.24 14.37
N LEU A 208 -26.85 5.31 13.69
CA LEU A 208 -26.56 6.59 14.35
C LEU A 208 -27.76 7.07 15.18
N GLY A 209 -28.97 7.04 14.62
CA GLY A 209 -30.18 7.41 15.36
C GLY A 209 -30.40 6.59 16.63
N ARG A 210 -30.16 5.27 16.60
CA ARG A 210 -30.22 4.41 17.80
C ARG A 210 -29.14 4.77 18.83
N LEU A 211 -27.92 5.10 18.39
CA LEU A 211 -26.83 5.48 19.29
C LEU A 211 -27.12 6.83 19.96
N LEU A 212 -27.61 7.82 19.20
CA LEU A 212 -28.01 9.12 19.74
C LEU A 212 -29.15 8.98 20.76
N GLU A 213 -30.11 8.09 20.52
CA GLU A 213 -31.17 7.80 21.50
C GLU A 213 -30.61 7.13 22.77
N CYS A 214 -29.61 6.26 22.66
CA CYS A 214 -28.92 5.69 23.82
C CYS A 214 -28.16 6.76 24.61
N LEU A 215 -27.51 7.73 23.94
CA LEU A 215 -26.87 8.87 24.60
C LEU A 215 -27.88 9.74 25.35
N ARG A 216 -29.02 10.05 24.71
CA ARG A 216 -30.10 10.82 25.32
C ARG A 216 -30.62 10.17 26.60
N LYS A 217 -30.69 8.83 26.61
CA LYS A 217 -31.06 8.00 27.77
C LYS A 217 -29.91 7.71 28.73
N ARG A 218 -28.69 8.15 28.42
CA ARG A 218 -27.45 7.92 29.19
C ARG A 218 -27.15 6.43 29.43
N ASP A 219 -27.39 5.61 28.40
CA ASP A 219 -27.25 4.15 28.48
C ASP A 219 -26.09 3.64 27.60
N ALA A 220 -24.90 3.54 28.19
CA ALA A 220 -23.70 3.08 27.50
C ALA A 220 -23.75 1.59 27.14
N GLU A 221 -24.42 0.75 27.93
CA GLU A 221 -24.49 -0.69 27.64
C GLU A 221 -25.44 -0.96 26.48
N ARG A 222 -26.57 -0.25 26.40
CA ARG A 222 -27.47 -0.34 25.24
C ARG A 222 -26.80 0.18 23.97
N LEU A 223 -26.00 1.25 24.08
CA LEU A 223 -25.17 1.75 22.97
C LEU A 223 -24.19 0.67 22.49
N ARG A 224 -23.47 0.03 23.43
CA ARG A 224 -22.56 -1.08 23.14
C ARG A 224 -23.26 -2.25 22.48
N GLN A 225 -24.46 -2.61 22.93
CA GLN A 225 -25.24 -3.69 22.33
C GLN A 225 -25.68 -3.34 20.91
N ALA A 226 -26.14 -2.11 20.67
CA ALA A 226 -26.53 -1.65 19.33
C ALA A 226 -25.37 -1.73 18.32
N LEU A 227 -24.14 -1.40 18.73
CA LEU A 227 -22.95 -1.58 17.89
C LEU A 227 -22.66 -3.06 17.63
N ARG A 228 -22.76 -3.92 18.65
CA ARG A 228 -22.53 -5.38 18.48
C ARG A 228 -23.52 -5.99 17.50
N ASP A 229 -24.81 -5.67 17.63
CA ASP A 229 -25.87 -6.22 16.78
C ASP A 229 -25.73 -5.76 15.32
N HIS A 230 -25.22 -4.54 15.11
CA HIS A 230 -25.02 -3.99 13.78
C HIS A 230 -23.84 -4.63 13.02
N ARG A 231 -22.89 -5.31 13.70
CA ARG A 231 -21.73 -5.96 13.06
C ARG A 231 -22.11 -6.90 11.93
N ALA A 232 -23.17 -7.68 12.14
CA ALA A 232 -23.66 -8.63 11.14
C ALA A 232 -24.18 -7.94 9.86
N HIS A 233 -24.57 -6.67 9.94
CA HIS A 233 -25.20 -5.91 8.85
C HIS A 233 -24.24 -4.91 8.20
N SER A 234 -23.20 -4.49 8.90
CA SER A 234 -22.27 -3.46 8.42
C SER A 234 -21.29 -4.01 7.37
N PRO A 235 -21.35 -3.52 6.11
CA PRO A 235 -20.36 -3.89 5.09
C PRO A 235 -18.94 -3.47 5.46
N HIS A 236 -18.78 -2.31 6.11
CA HIS A 236 -17.48 -1.79 6.54
C HIS A 236 -16.87 -2.62 7.69
N TRP A 237 -17.70 -3.08 8.63
CA TRP A 237 -17.24 -4.02 9.66
C TRP A 237 -16.70 -5.29 9.03
N ALA A 238 -17.47 -5.89 8.11
CA ALA A 238 -17.06 -7.12 7.45
C ALA A 238 -15.76 -6.93 6.64
N ARG A 239 -15.61 -5.80 5.95
CA ARG A 239 -14.35 -5.44 5.26
C ARG A 239 -13.15 -5.41 6.21
N LEU A 240 -13.24 -4.60 7.27
CA LEU A 240 -12.12 -4.33 8.18
C LEU A 240 -11.77 -5.57 9.02
N MET A 241 -12.78 -6.29 9.49
CA MET A 241 -12.59 -7.60 10.12
C MET A 241 -11.92 -8.60 9.17
N GLY A 242 -12.28 -8.58 7.89
CA GLY A 242 -11.64 -9.40 6.88
C GLY A 242 -10.15 -9.08 6.74
N ARG A 243 -9.79 -7.79 6.72
CA ARG A 243 -8.38 -7.33 6.73
C ARG A 243 -7.65 -7.82 7.99
N ALA A 244 -8.26 -7.66 9.16
CA ALA A 244 -7.65 -8.11 10.42
C ALA A 244 -7.50 -9.63 10.49
N ALA A 245 -8.45 -10.39 9.96
CA ALA A 245 -8.36 -11.85 9.84
C ALA A 245 -7.22 -12.24 8.87
N PHE A 246 -7.09 -11.54 7.76
CA PHE A 246 -6.02 -11.76 6.78
C PHE A 246 -4.62 -11.54 7.39
N GLN A 247 -4.41 -10.39 8.05
CA GLN A 247 -3.15 -10.07 8.74
C GLN A 247 -2.78 -11.08 9.83
N ARG A 248 -3.78 -11.77 10.40
CA ARG A 248 -3.60 -12.84 11.40
C ARG A 248 -3.44 -14.24 10.76
N GLY A 249 -3.16 -14.31 9.46
CA GLY A 249 -2.92 -15.59 8.76
C GLY A 249 -4.19 -16.41 8.48
N ARG A 250 -5.38 -15.79 8.53
CA ARG A 250 -6.68 -16.45 8.30
C ARG A 250 -7.34 -16.03 6.96
N PRO A 251 -6.72 -16.32 5.80
CA PRO A 251 -7.21 -15.83 4.50
C PRO A 251 -8.59 -16.39 4.11
N ALA A 252 -8.92 -17.64 4.46
CA ALA A 252 -10.25 -18.20 4.18
C ALA A 252 -11.37 -17.49 4.95
N GLN A 253 -11.08 -17.04 6.18
CA GLN A 253 -12.03 -16.23 6.97
C GLN A 253 -12.15 -14.83 6.38
N ALA A 254 -11.03 -14.23 5.96
CA ALA A 254 -11.01 -12.93 5.30
C ALA A 254 -11.87 -12.92 4.02
N GLU A 255 -11.71 -13.91 3.16
CA GLU A 255 -12.47 -14.05 1.91
C GLU A 255 -13.98 -14.16 2.15
N ARG A 256 -14.40 -14.93 3.18
CA ARG A 256 -15.81 -14.99 3.59
C ARG A 256 -16.34 -13.64 4.06
N LEU A 257 -15.57 -12.93 4.88
CA LEU A 257 -15.95 -11.62 5.40
C LEU A 257 -16.05 -10.56 4.29
N TRP A 258 -15.15 -10.60 3.31
CA TRP A 258 -15.21 -9.70 2.15
C TRP A 258 -16.37 -10.02 1.21
N ARG A 259 -16.66 -11.30 0.95
CA ARG A 259 -17.90 -11.68 0.23
C ARG A 259 -19.14 -11.18 0.96
N HIS A 260 -19.17 -11.30 2.28
CA HIS A 260 -20.25 -10.74 3.10
C HIS A 260 -20.34 -9.22 2.99
N ALA A 261 -19.20 -8.51 2.96
CA ALA A 261 -19.18 -7.07 2.77
C ALA A 261 -19.81 -6.66 1.43
N VAL A 262 -19.45 -7.33 0.33
CA VAL A 262 -20.03 -7.09 -1.00
C VAL A 262 -21.54 -7.39 -1.03
N ALA A 263 -21.95 -8.52 -0.43
CA ALA A 263 -23.37 -8.87 -0.32
C ALA A 263 -24.21 -7.86 0.49
N ARG A 264 -23.56 -6.97 1.25
CA ARG A 264 -24.19 -5.88 2.01
C ARG A 264 -23.98 -4.50 1.39
N GLY A 265 -23.66 -4.46 0.10
CA GLY A 265 -23.62 -3.24 -0.69
C GLY A 265 -22.27 -2.53 -0.71
N LEU A 266 -21.20 -3.14 -0.17
CA LEU A 266 -19.85 -2.61 -0.40
C LEU A 266 -19.50 -2.77 -1.89
N PRO A 267 -19.07 -1.71 -2.59
CA PRO A 267 -18.59 -1.85 -3.96
C PRO A 267 -17.40 -2.82 -4.01
N ALA A 268 -17.47 -3.83 -4.87
CA ALA A 268 -16.42 -4.87 -4.96
C ALA A 268 -15.03 -4.28 -5.27
N GLY A 269 -14.98 -3.17 -6.02
CA GLY A 269 -13.73 -2.45 -6.32
C GLY A 269 -13.02 -1.90 -5.08
N TRP A 270 -13.74 -1.62 -3.99
CA TRP A 270 -13.16 -1.13 -2.73
C TRP A 270 -12.39 -2.22 -1.95
N LEU A 271 -12.45 -3.47 -2.42
CA LEU A 271 -11.73 -4.61 -1.87
C LEU A 271 -10.58 -5.07 -2.76
N ALA A 272 -10.31 -4.38 -3.87
CA ALA A 272 -9.32 -4.84 -4.84
C ALA A 272 -7.94 -5.09 -4.20
N PRO A 273 -7.34 -4.16 -3.42
CA PRO A 273 -6.04 -4.39 -2.79
C PRO A 273 -6.08 -5.54 -1.77
N GLU A 274 -7.10 -5.58 -0.91
CA GLU A 274 -7.23 -6.64 0.10
C GLU A 274 -7.42 -8.02 -0.52
N ARG A 275 -8.26 -8.11 -1.56
CA ARG A 275 -8.52 -9.36 -2.29
C ARG A 275 -7.27 -9.84 -3.02
N ALA A 276 -6.53 -8.94 -3.68
CA ALA A 276 -5.28 -9.29 -4.33
C ALA A 276 -4.27 -9.85 -3.33
N ALA A 277 -4.04 -9.14 -2.20
CA ALA A 277 -3.12 -9.61 -1.16
C ALA A 277 -3.48 -11.01 -0.64
N ALA A 278 -4.77 -11.33 -0.48
CA ALA A 278 -5.18 -12.67 -0.05
C ALA A 278 -4.99 -13.77 -1.10
N LEU A 279 -5.22 -13.45 -2.36
CA LEU A 279 -4.94 -14.37 -3.46
C LEU A 279 -3.44 -14.68 -3.51
N GLU A 280 -2.59 -13.66 -3.39
CA GLU A 280 -1.14 -13.84 -3.35
C GLU A 280 -0.68 -14.68 -2.15
N ALA A 281 -1.18 -14.43 -0.94
CA ALA A 281 -0.82 -15.22 0.23
C ALA A 281 -1.27 -16.69 0.12
N ARG A 282 -2.42 -16.93 -0.52
CA ARG A 282 -2.88 -18.28 -0.85
C ARG A 282 -1.96 -18.95 -1.87
N ALA A 283 -1.58 -18.22 -2.91
CA ALA A 283 -0.68 -18.69 -3.96
C ALA A 283 0.72 -19.01 -3.41
N LEU A 284 1.25 -18.15 -2.54
CA LEU A 284 2.52 -18.36 -1.85
C LEU A 284 2.50 -19.64 -1.02
N ARG A 285 1.46 -19.84 -0.18
CA ARG A 285 1.30 -21.05 0.63
C ARG A 285 1.22 -22.31 -0.21
N LEU A 286 0.53 -22.27 -1.34
CA LEU A 286 0.48 -23.41 -2.27
C LEU A 286 1.85 -23.66 -2.89
N GLY A 287 2.60 -22.61 -3.24
CA GLY A 287 3.98 -22.72 -3.71
C GLY A 287 4.93 -23.34 -2.69
N GLU A 288 4.86 -22.92 -1.42
CA GLU A 288 5.64 -23.49 -0.31
C GLU A 288 5.34 -24.99 -0.09
N GLN A 289 4.14 -25.44 -0.47
CA GLN A 289 3.76 -26.86 -0.46
C GLN A 289 4.20 -27.62 -1.72
N GLY A 290 4.96 -27.00 -2.63
CA GLY A 290 5.32 -27.57 -3.92
C GLY A 290 4.18 -27.65 -4.93
N ARG A 291 3.03 -27.00 -4.66
CA ARG A 291 1.81 -27.07 -5.48
C ARG A 291 1.72 -25.87 -6.44
N ALA A 292 2.77 -25.63 -7.20
CA ALA A 292 2.88 -24.48 -8.12
C ALA A 292 1.71 -24.38 -9.12
N ALA A 293 1.30 -25.50 -9.73
CA ALA A 293 0.17 -25.53 -10.66
C ALA A 293 -1.15 -25.09 -10.02
N ALA A 294 -1.36 -25.41 -8.74
CA ALA A 294 -2.54 -24.96 -7.99
C ALA A 294 -2.44 -23.49 -7.55
N ALA A 295 -1.22 -22.95 -7.39
CA ALA A 295 -0.98 -21.56 -7.03
C ALA A 295 -1.23 -20.60 -8.21
N LEU A 296 -0.91 -21.02 -9.43
CA LEU A 296 -0.97 -20.22 -10.65
C LEU A 296 -2.27 -19.40 -10.84
N PRO A 297 -3.49 -19.97 -10.75
CA PRO A 297 -4.72 -19.18 -10.96
C PRO A 297 -4.88 -18.05 -9.93
N PHE A 298 -4.35 -18.21 -8.71
CA PHE A 298 -4.42 -17.17 -7.69
C PHE A 298 -3.43 -16.04 -7.95
N TRP A 299 -2.22 -16.36 -8.43
CA TRP A 299 -1.26 -15.34 -8.87
C TRP A 299 -1.79 -14.52 -10.05
N LEU A 300 -2.35 -15.18 -11.06
CA LEU A 300 -2.88 -14.50 -12.24
C LEU A 300 -4.08 -13.61 -11.92
N GLU A 301 -5.00 -14.06 -11.06
CA GLU A 301 -6.12 -13.23 -10.63
C GLU A 301 -5.65 -12.03 -9.78
N ALA A 302 -4.65 -12.20 -8.91
CA ALA A 302 -4.05 -11.09 -8.17
C ALA A 302 -3.42 -10.07 -9.12
N ALA A 303 -2.66 -10.53 -10.12
CA ALA A 303 -2.05 -9.67 -11.11
C ALA A 303 -3.08 -8.93 -11.97
N ARG A 304 -4.21 -9.57 -12.30
CA ARG A 304 -5.31 -8.91 -13.02
C ARG A 304 -5.93 -7.78 -12.19
N ILE A 305 -6.12 -7.99 -10.88
CA ILE A 305 -6.65 -6.96 -9.97
C ILE A 305 -5.66 -5.80 -9.84
N LEU A 306 -4.36 -6.10 -9.76
CA LEU A 306 -3.27 -5.12 -9.65
C LEU A 306 -2.67 -4.76 -11.01
N GLY A 307 -3.48 -4.77 -12.06
CA GLY A 307 -3.04 -4.64 -13.46
C GLY A 307 -2.31 -3.35 -13.79
N HIS A 308 -2.54 -2.28 -13.03
CA HIS A 308 -1.97 -0.94 -13.22
C HIS A 308 -0.84 -0.60 -12.23
N ASP A 309 -0.40 -1.56 -11.43
CA ASP A 309 0.69 -1.37 -10.46
C ASP A 309 1.93 -2.14 -10.94
N ALA A 310 2.90 -1.41 -11.51
CA ALA A 310 4.12 -1.98 -12.06
C ALA A 310 4.91 -2.81 -11.02
N ALA A 311 5.00 -2.32 -9.79
CA ALA A 311 5.70 -2.99 -8.70
C ALA A 311 4.99 -4.29 -8.30
N ALA A 312 3.65 -4.29 -8.28
CA ALA A 312 2.88 -5.50 -8.04
C ALA A 312 3.03 -6.53 -9.16
N GLN A 313 2.98 -6.10 -10.44
CA GLN A 313 3.20 -6.98 -11.59
C GLN A 313 4.58 -7.66 -11.50
N LEU A 314 5.64 -6.88 -11.25
CA LEU A 314 7.01 -7.39 -11.10
C LEU A 314 7.14 -8.35 -9.92
N ARG A 315 6.55 -8.02 -8.76
CA ARG A 315 6.59 -8.88 -7.57
C ARG A 315 5.88 -10.22 -7.77
N ILE A 316 4.70 -10.22 -8.41
CA ILE A 316 3.95 -11.45 -8.73
C ILE A 316 4.70 -12.28 -9.76
N ALA A 317 5.26 -11.64 -10.81
CA ALA A 317 6.10 -12.31 -11.78
C ALA A 317 7.28 -13.01 -11.09
N ALA A 318 8.02 -12.31 -10.21
CA ALA A 318 9.12 -12.90 -9.46
C ALA A 318 8.68 -14.11 -8.61
N ALA A 319 7.47 -14.08 -8.05
CA ALA A 319 6.92 -15.22 -7.32
C ALA A 319 6.60 -16.42 -8.22
N LEU A 320 6.04 -16.18 -9.41
CA LEU A 320 5.81 -17.22 -10.42
C LEU A 320 7.12 -17.86 -10.90
N ARG A 321 8.13 -17.03 -11.18
CA ARG A 321 9.46 -17.50 -11.59
C ARG A 321 10.13 -18.40 -10.54
N ARG A 322 10.07 -18.03 -9.25
CA ARG A 322 10.55 -18.90 -8.15
C ARG A 322 9.82 -20.24 -8.06
N GLN A 323 8.61 -20.35 -8.62
CA GLN A 323 7.83 -21.59 -8.71
C GLN A 323 8.00 -22.30 -10.06
N GLY A 324 8.99 -21.90 -10.87
CA GLY A 324 9.27 -22.47 -12.19
C GLY A 324 8.24 -22.09 -13.27
N GLN A 325 7.35 -21.13 -12.99
CA GLN A 325 6.29 -20.69 -13.91
C GLN A 325 6.79 -19.51 -14.78
N GLU A 326 7.91 -19.69 -15.47
CA GLU A 326 8.57 -18.65 -16.28
C GLU A 326 7.66 -18.13 -17.41
N GLU A 327 6.99 -19.02 -18.14
CA GLU A 327 6.09 -18.65 -19.25
C GLU A 327 4.92 -17.76 -18.77
N ALA A 328 4.37 -18.05 -17.59
CA ALA A 328 3.28 -17.27 -16.99
C ALA A 328 3.76 -15.90 -16.48
N ALA A 329 5.05 -15.74 -16.20
CA ALA A 329 5.62 -14.47 -15.73
C ALA A 329 5.84 -13.47 -16.88
N LEU A 330 6.10 -13.94 -18.11
CA LEU A 330 6.37 -13.08 -19.28
C LEU A 330 5.33 -11.96 -19.51
N PRO A 331 4.00 -12.23 -19.58
CA PRO A 331 3.03 -11.16 -19.80
C PRO A 331 3.00 -10.12 -18.67
N LEU A 332 3.27 -10.55 -17.43
CA LEU A 332 3.29 -9.66 -16.27
C LEU A 332 4.53 -8.76 -16.30
N LEU A 333 5.70 -9.30 -16.67
CA LEU A 333 6.94 -8.53 -16.80
C LEU A 333 6.87 -7.52 -17.96
N ARG A 334 6.27 -7.91 -19.08
CA ARG A 334 5.98 -7.00 -20.20
C ARG A 334 5.03 -5.87 -19.78
N ASN A 335 3.98 -6.18 -19.03
CA ASN A 335 3.09 -5.17 -18.48
C ASN A 335 3.79 -4.23 -17.49
N ALA A 336 4.60 -4.77 -16.57
CA ALA A 336 5.39 -3.99 -15.63
C ALA A 336 6.32 -3.00 -16.34
N MET A 337 7.03 -3.47 -17.38
CA MET A 337 7.92 -2.65 -18.21
C MET A 337 7.18 -1.57 -18.99
N ALA A 338 5.95 -1.83 -19.44
CA ALA A 338 5.12 -0.82 -20.10
C ALA A 338 4.61 0.26 -19.13
N LEU A 339 4.33 -0.12 -17.87
CA LEU A 339 3.87 0.80 -16.83
C LEU A 339 5.00 1.63 -16.21
N ALA A 340 6.22 1.08 -16.18
CA ALA A 340 7.42 1.73 -15.63
C ALA A 340 8.63 1.55 -16.58
N PRO A 341 8.66 2.30 -17.71
CA PRO A 341 9.71 2.15 -18.74
C PRO A 341 11.10 2.64 -18.28
N ASP A 342 11.17 3.35 -17.16
CA ASP A 342 12.37 3.89 -16.53
C ASP A 342 12.91 3.01 -15.37
N ASP A 343 12.22 1.91 -15.03
CA ASP A 343 12.68 0.97 -14.01
C ASP A 343 13.50 -0.18 -14.63
N PRO A 344 14.83 -0.22 -14.42
CA PRO A 344 15.68 -1.27 -14.97
C PRO A 344 15.42 -2.64 -14.37
N ALA A 345 14.72 -2.76 -13.23
CA ALA A 345 14.38 -4.05 -12.65
C ALA A 345 13.45 -4.87 -13.58
N THR A 346 12.59 -4.20 -14.35
CA THR A 346 11.61 -4.87 -15.22
C THR A 346 12.25 -5.55 -16.44
N PRO A 347 13.08 -4.90 -17.28
CA PRO A 347 13.74 -5.57 -18.41
C PRO A 347 14.78 -6.60 -17.97
N LEU A 348 15.44 -6.41 -16.82
CA LEU A 348 16.36 -7.41 -16.25
C LEU A 348 15.59 -8.70 -15.90
N ALA A 349 14.47 -8.57 -15.18
CA ALA A 349 13.66 -9.72 -14.81
C ALA A 349 13.01 -10.41 -16.03
N LEU A 350 12.64 -9.65 -17.07
CA LEU A 350 12.14 -10.19 -18.34
C LEU A 350 13.23 -10.95 -19.10
N ALA A 351 14.44 -10.41 -19.18
CA ALA A 351 15.57 -11.08 -19.81
C ALA A 351 15.95 -12.38 -19.08
N ASP A 352 15.91 -12.40 -17.74
CA ASP A 352 16.12 -13.61 -16.95
C ASP A 352 15.08 -14.70 -17.24
N ALA A 353 13.80 -14.32 -17.34
CA ALA A 353 12.73 -15.26 -17.64
C ALA A 353 12.87 -15.85 -19.06
N LEU A 354 13.22 -15.00 -20.03
CA LEU A 354 13.45 -15.42 -21.42
C LEU A 354 14.66 -16.36 -21.54
N ASP A 355 15.75 -16.06 -20.83
CA ASP A 355 16.94 -16.91 -20.79
C ASP A 355 16.64 -18.29 -20.18
N ALA A 356 15.87 -18.33 -19.07
CA ALA A 356 15.40 -19.57 -18.45
C ALA A 356 14.50 -20.41 -19.38
N LEU A 357 13.78 -19.77 -20.30
CA LEU A 357 12.96 -20.40 -21.34
C LEU A 357 13.74 -20.73 -22.61
N ASN A 358 15.06 -20.54 -22.62
CA ASN A 358 15.93 -20.76 -23.77
C ASN A 358 15.53 -19.90 -24.99
N ARG A 359 15.13 -18.64 -24.74
CA ARG A 359 14.79 -17.60 -25.75
C ARG A 359 15.75 -16.40 -25.67
N PRO A 360 17.06 -16.60 -25.87
CA PRO A 360 18.05 -15.58 -25.53
C PRO A 360 18.14 -14.46 -26.60
N ASP A 361 17.65 -14.67 -27.81
CA ASP A 361 17.47 -13.63 -28.83
C ASP A 361 16.48 -12.53 -28.38
N GLU A 362 15.36 -12.93 -27.78
CA GLU A 362 14.39 -12.02 -27.18
C GLU A 362 14.92 -11.35 -25.92
N ALA A 363 15.74 -12.06 -25.12
CA ALA A 363 16.40 -11.48 -23.95
C ALA A 363 17.36 -10.36 -24.36
N VAL A 364 18.18 -10.59 -25.39
CA VAL A 364 19.07 -9.58 -25.99
C VAL A 364 18.25 -8.40 -26.51
N ALA A 365 17.18 -8.64 -27.27
CA ALA A 365 16.33 -7.56 -27.79
C ALA A 365 15.74 -6.70 -26.68
N THR A 366 15.30 -7.32 -25.59
CA THR A 366 14.73 -6.65 -24.41
C THR A 366 15.74 -5.72 -23.75
N LEU A 367 16.95 -6.22 -23.46
CA LEU A 367 18.00 -5.44 -22.79
C LEU A 367 18.51 -4.28 -23.65
N LEU A 368 18.65 -4.48 -24.97
CA LEU A 368 19.07 -3.43 -25.88
C LEU A 368 18.00 -2.33 -26.04
N GLY A 369 16.72 -2.71 -26.11
CA GLY A 369 15.62 -1.75 -26.11
C GLY A 369 15.58 -0.91 -24.83
N ALA A 370 15.75 -1.57 -23.68
CA ALA A 370 15.84 -0.89 -22.38
C ALA A 370 17.04 0.06 -22.28
N ALA A 371 18.21 -0.34 -22.79
CA ALA A 371 19.42 0.48 -22.75
C ALA A 371 19.31 1.77 -23.58
N ALA A 372 18.42 1.81 -24.58
CA ALA A 372 18.13 3.03 -25.32
C ALA A 372 17.30 4.05 -24.52
N LEU A 373 16.53 3.59 -23.52
CA LEU A 373 15.63 4.41 -22.71
C LEU A 373 16.23 4.79 -21.35
N MET A 374 17.18 3.99 -20.84
CA MET A 374 17.76 4.16 -19.51
C MET A 374 19.30 4.20 -19.55
N PRO A 375 19.91 5.33 -19.98
CA PRO A 375 21.36 5.46 -20.04
C PRO A 375 22.04 5.26 -18.69
N ASP A 376 21.40 5.68 -17.59
CA ASP A 376 21.96 5.52 -16.24
C ASP A 376 21.96 4.08 -15.73
N ALA A 377 21.17 3.19 -16.37
CA ALA A 377 21.15 1.76 -16.06
C ALA A 377 22.15 0.95 -16.92
N GLU A 378 22.94 1.61 -17.78
CA GLU A 378 23.88 1.01 -18.74
C GLU A 378 24.67 -0.14 -18.12
N ALA A 379 25.41 0.10 -17.03
CA ALA A 379 26.30 -0.90 -16.43
C ALA A 379 25.57 -2.17 -15.98
N ARG A 380 24.33 -2.05 -15.45
CA ARG A 380 23.54 -3.20 -14.99
C ARG A 380 23.00 -4.01 -16.17
N LEU A 381 22.47 -3.33 -17.19
CA LEU A 381 21.98 -3.97 -18.41
C LEU A 381 23.13 -4.64 -19.17
N ALA A 382 24.28 -3.97 -19.25
CA ALA A 382 25.52 -4.48 -19.84
C ALA A 382 26.01 -5.75 -19.14
N ALA A 383 26.08 -5.73 -17.81
CA ALA A 383 26.47 -6.90 -17.02
C ALA A 383 25.52 -8.08 -17.26
N ARG A 384 24.20 -7.83 -17.31
CA ARG A 384 23.25 -8.92 -17.56
C ARG A 384 23.35 -9.49 -18.97
N LEU A 385 23.49 -8.61 -19.97
CA LEU A 385 23.71 -8.97 -21.36
C LEU A 385 25.00 -9.79 -21.51
N TRP A 386 26.07 -9.42 -20.80
CA TRP A 386 27.32 -10.17 -20.75
C TRP A 386 27.16 -11.59 -20.21
N CYS A 387 26.29 -11.79 -19.21
CA CYS A 387 26.01 -13.11 -18.68
C CYS A 387 25.16 -14.01 -19.60
N LEU A 388 24.54 -13.48 -20.66
CA LEU A 388 23.83 -14.32 -21.63
C LEU A 388 24.83 -15.18 -22.40
N ALA A 389 24.42 -16.42 -22.67
CA ALA A 389 25.18 -17.27 -23.57
C ALA A 389 25.18 -16.62 -24.95
N ASP A 390 26.36 -16.31 -25.45
CA ASP A 390 26.54 -15.86 -26.82
C ASP A 390 25.96 -16.97 -27.73
N ARG A 391 25.09 -16.68 -28.70
CA ARG A 391 24.54 -17.67 -29.63
C ARG A 391 24.32 -17.08 -31.00
N ASP A 392 24.50 -17.89 -32.04
CA ASP A 392 24.39 -17.44 -33.43
C ASP A 392 22.99 -16.86 -33.75
N GLU A 393 21.94 -17.37 -33.10
CA GLU A 393 20.55 -16.88 -33.25
C GLU A 393 20.38 -15.40 -32.84
N GLN A 394 21.25 -14.86 -32.00
CA GLN A 394 21.21 -13.46 -31.55
C GLN A 394 21.77 -12.50 -32.60
N GLU A 395 22.56 -12.97 -33.56
CA GLU A 395 23.36 -12.14 -34.47
C GLU A 395 22.50 -11.16 -35.27
N ALA A 396 21.35 -11.60 -35.78
CA ALA A 396 20.44 -10.74 -36.54
C ALA A 396 19.91 -9.56 -35.70
N THR A 397 19.53 -9.84 -34.45
CA THR A 397 19.06 -8.83 -33.49
C THR A 397 20.18 -7.86 -33.12
N LEU A 398 21.38 -8.36 -32.84
CA LEU A 398 22.54 -7.55 -32.53
C LEU A 398 22.96 -6.66 -33.70
N ARG A 399 23.02 -7.19 -34.92
CA ARG A 399 23.35 -6.40 -36.12
C ARG A 399 22.32 -5.29 -36.39
N ARG A 400 21.04 -5.55 -36.10
CA ARG A 400 20.00 -4.52 -36.19
C ARG A 400 20.26 -3.39 -35.18
N ALA A 401 20.62 -3.73 -33.95
CA ALA A 401 20.95 -2.77 -32.89
C ALA A 401 22.30 -2.05 -33.10
N LEU A 402 23.17 -2.56 -33.97
CA LEU A 402 24.43 -1.91 -34.37
C LEU A 402 24.21 -0.79 -35.42
N GLY A 403 23.05 -0.75 -36.08
CA GLY A 403 22.76 0.20 -37.15
C GLY A 403 22.74 1.66 -36.71
N ASP A 404 22.90 2.58 -37.68
CA ASP A 404 23.08 4.02 -37.42
C ASP A 404 21.88 4.74 -36.79
N ALA A 405 20.70 4.13 -36.80
CA ALA A 405 19.51 4.66 -36.15
C ALA A 405 19.41 4.29 -34.65
N ALA A 406 20.30 3.42 -34.13
CA ALA A 406 20.25 2.97 -32.75
C ALA A 406 20.87 3.97 -31.77
N HIS A 407 20.31 4.05 -30.55
CA HIS A 407 20.88 4.83 -29.44
C HIS A 407 22.33 4.40 -29.17
N PRO A 408 23.28 5.33 -28.89
CA PRO A 408 24.69 5.00 -28.71
C PRO A 408 24.94 3.88 -27.71
N VAL A 409 24.29 3.91 -26.54
CA VAL A 409 24.45 2.85 -25.52
C VAL A 409 24.01 1.48 -26.05
N ALA A 410 22.84 1.38 -26.69
CA ALA A 410 22.37 0.11 -27.26
C ALA A 410 23.30 -0.38 -28.38
N ARG A 411 23.83 0.54 -29.19
CA ARG A 411 24.80 0.25 -30.25
C ARG A 411 26.10 -0.31 -29.70
N GLY A 412 26.63 0.32 -28.65
CA GLY A 412 27.81 -0.13 -27.93
C GLY A 412 27.64 -1.52 -27.32
N LEU A 413 26.52 -1.76 -26.65
CA LEU A 413 26.21 -3.07 -26.07
C LEU A 413 26.07 -4.16 -27.14
N ALA A 414 25.45 -3.84 -28.29
CA ALA A 414 25.36 -4.76 -29.41
C ALA A 414 26.73 -5.10 -30.02
N ALA A 415 27.61 -4.09 -30.16
CA ALA A 415 28.98 -4.28 -30.64
C ALA A 415 29.78 -5.22 -29.72
N LEU A 416 29.65 -5.06 -28.39
CA LEU A 416 30.29 -5.96 -27.42
C LEU A 416 29.88 -7.41 -27.61
N GLN A 417 28.58 -7.69 -27.71
CA GLN A 417 28.09 -9.07 -27.86
C GLN A 417 28.48 -9.67 -29.23
N LEU A 418 28.44 -8.88 -30.32
CA LEU A 418 28.93 -9.34 -31.62
C LEU A 418 30.43 -9.64 -31.60
N GLY A 419 31.22 -8.85 -30.88
CA GLY A 419 32.65 -9.10 -30.76
C GLY A 419 32.96 -10.37 -29.97
N ARG A 420 32.19 -10.67 -28.92
CA ARG A 420 32.27 -11.97 -28.21
C ARG A 420 31.87 -13.14 -29.11
N LEU A 421 30.81 -12.99 -29.89
CA LEU A 421 30.40 -13.98 -30.88
C LEU A 421 31.51 -14.22 -31.93
N ALA A 422 32.17 -13.16 -32.40
CA ALA A 422 33.30 -13.22 -33.31
C ALA A 422 34.50 -13.96 -32.70
N LEU A 423 34.88 -13.67 -31.43
CA LEU A 423 35.97 -14.38 -30.74
C LEU A 423 35.73 -15.88 -30.68
N ARG A 424 34.52 -16.31 -30.32
CA ARG A 424 34.20 -17.74 -30.26
C ARG A 424 34.26 -18.44 -31.61
N ARG A 425 34.03 -17.70 -32.70
CA ARG A 425 34.19 -18.18 -34.08
C ARG A 425 35.64 -18.09 -34.57
N GLY A 426 36.56 -17.58 -33.75
CA GLY A 426 37.96 -17.38 -34.12
C GLY A 426 38.24 -16.11 -34.93
N ASP A 427 37.24 -15.25 -35.15
CA ASP A 427 37.41 -13.95 -35.82
C ASP A 427 37.95 -12.89 -34.83
N VAL A 428 39.23 -13.05 -34.48
CA VAL A 428 39.94 -12.16 -33.57
C VAL A 428 39.97 -10.72 -34.10
N ALA A 429 40.18 -10.55 -35.41
CA ALA A 429 40.23 -9.24 -36.04
C ALA A 429 38.88 -8.52 -36.01
N GLY A 430 37.78 -9.25 -36.26
CA GLY A 430 36.42 -8.72 -36.14
C GLY A 430 36.06 -8.34 -34.71
N ALA A 431 36.44 -9.18 -33.74
CA ALA A 431 36.25 -8.88 -32.33
C ALA A 431 36.96 -7.60 -31.88
N ALA A 432 38.25 -7.43 -32.26
CA ALA A 432 39.02 -6.25 -31.92
C ALA A 432 38.39 -4.95 -32.48
N ARG A 433 37.96 -4.97 -33.75
CA ARG A 433 37.26 -3.83 -34.37
C ARG A 433 35.97 -3.46 -33.65
N LEU A 434 35.16 -4.46 -33.31
CA LEU A 434 33.90 -4.24 -32.60
C LEU A 434 34.12 -3.70 -31.18
N ALA A 435 35.18 -4.17 -30.51
CA ALA A 435 35.56 -3.67 -29.20
C ALA A 435 36.04 -2.21 -29.25
N GLU A 436 36.86 -1.84 -30.24
CA GLU A 436 37.28 -0.45 -30.49
C GLU A 436 36.08 0.49 -30.74
N GLN A 437 35.12 0.05 -31.56
CA GLN A 437 33.91 0.82 -31.80
C GLN A 437 33.05 0.98 -30.53
N ALA A 438 32.94 -0.08 -29.72
CA ALA A 438 32.18 -0.06 -28.48
C ALA A 438 32.73 0.94 -27.44
N VAL A 439 34.05 1.19 -27.41
CA VAL A 439 34.65 2.20 -26.51
C VAL A 439 34.05 3.59 -26.75
N ALA A 440 33.83 3.96 -28.01
CA ALA A 440 33.27 5.27 -28.35
C ALA A 440 31.79 5.42 -27.94
N TRP A 441 31.08 4.30 -27.83
CA TRP A 441 29.65 4.26 -27.53
C TRP A 441 29.33 3.97 -26.07
N LEU A 442 30.27 3.38 -25.32
CA LEU A 442 30.16 3.03 -23.90
C LEU A 442 31.31 3.63 -23.09
N PRO A 443 31.44 4.96 -23.01
CA PRO A 443 32.57 5.61 -22.36
C PRO A 443 32.65 5.36 -20.84
N ARG A 444 31.59 4.79 -20.24
CA ARG A 444 31.49 4.47 -18.81
C ARG A 444 31.65 2.98 -18.50
N SER A 445 31.89 2.15 -19.52
CA SER A 445 32.03 0.70 -19.38
C SER A 445 33.48 0.26 -19.60
N ASP A 446 33.96 -0.66 -18.76
CA ASP A 446 35.25 -1.33 -18.91
C ASP A 446 35.16 -2.58 -19.80
N GLN A 447 33.95 -3.06 -20.10
CA GLN A 447 33.72 -4.25 -20.92
C GLN A 447 34.32 -4.18 -22.33
N PRO A 448 34.32 -3.04 -23.05
CA PRO A 448 35.05 -2.92 -24.31
C PRO A 448 36.54 -3.19 -24.16
N LEU A 449 37.18 -2.70 -23.10
CA LEU A 449 38.61 -2.92 -22.84
C LEU A 449 38.88 -4.38 -22.49
N LEU A 450 38.00 -5.03 -21.73
CA LEU A 450 38.09 -6.47 -21.46
C LEU A 450 38.03 -7.29 -22.75
N LEU A 451 37.13 -6.95 -23.68
CA LEU A 451 37.01 -7.62 -24.96
C LEU A 451 38.25 -7.39 -25.85
N GLN A 452 38.82 -6.18 -25.85
CA GLN A 452 40.08 -5.89 -26.53
C GLN A 452 41.22 -6.77 -25.98
N TRP A 453 41.35 -6.88 -24.66
CA TRP A 453 42.34 -7.74 -24.03
C TRP A 453 42.14 -9.21 -24.41
N GLN A 454 40.90 -9.71 -24.37
CA GLN A 454 40.58 -11.09 -24.79
C GLN A 454 40.95 -11.36 -26.26
N ALA A 455 40.73 -10.39 -27.15
CA ALA A 455 41.13 -10.50 -28.55
C ALA A 455 42.65 -10.52 -28.71
N GLN A 456 43.38 -9.70 -27.96
CA GLN A 456 44.84 -9.67 -27.98
C GLN A 456 45.45 -10.99 -27.51
N GLU A 457 44.95 -11.56 -26.41
CA GLU A 457 45.37 -12.87 -25.90
C GLU A 457 45.10 -13.97 -26.94
N ALA A 458 43.90 -14.00 -27.52
CA ALA A 458 43.52 -14.98 -28.54
C ALA A 458 44.38 -14.90 -29.81
N GLY A 459 44.84 -13.70 -30.18
CA GLY A 459 45.73 -13.49 -31.32
C GLY A 459 47.20 -13.83 -31.05
N GLN A 460 47.63 -13.90 -29.79
CA GLN A 460 49.00 -14.27 -29.39
C GLN A 460 49.19 -15.78 -29.22
N ILE A 461 48.11 -16.56 -29.13
CA ILE A 461 48.15 -18.02 -29.14
C ILE A 461 48.39 -18.48 -30.58
N PRO A 462 49.49 -19.20 -30.90
CA PRO A 462 49.71 -19.72 -32.25
C PRO A 462 48.53 -20.61 -32.65
N GLN A 463 47.88 -20.32 -33.78
CA GLN A 463 46.91 -21.26 -34.33
C GLN A 463 47.63 -22.57 -34.61
N ALA A 464 47.32 -23.63 -33.84
CA ALA A 464 47.80 -24.96 -34.13
C ALA A 464 47.34 -25.31 -35.56
N SER A 465 48.28 -25.24 -36.50
CA SER A 465 48.13 -25.70 -37.87
C SER A 465 47.58 -27.12 -37.85
N GLY A 466 46.57 -27.38 -38.68
CA GLY A 466 45.81 -28.62 -38.71
C GLY A 466 46.67 -29.87 -38.89
N GLU A 467 47.12 -30.45 -37.79
CA GLU A 467 47.43 -31.87 -37.69
C GLU A 467 46.21 -32.58 -37.13
N ALA A 468 45.81 -33.64 -37.82
CA ALA A 468 44.71 -34.50 -37.41
C ALA A 468 44.86 -34.90 -35.94
N ALA A 469 43.77 -34.78 -35.19
CA ALA A 469 43.71 -35.27 -33.82
C ALA A 469 44.24 -36.73 -33.79
N PRO A 470 45.20 -37.07 -32.89
CA PRO A 470 45.60 -38.45 -32.72
C PRO A 470 44.34 -39.27 -32.36
N PRO A 471 44.18 -40.48 -32.90
CA PRO A 471 42.99 -41.29 -32.65
C PRO A 471 42.80 -41.47 -31.14
N PRO A 472 41.55 -41.53 -30.66
CA PRO A 472 41.30 -41.69 -29.23
C PRO A 472 42.00 -42.95 -28.73
N PRO A 473 42.68 -42.89 -27.56
CA PRO A 473 43.30 -44.08 -27.00
C PRO A 473 42.24 -45.16 -26.80
N ALA A 474 42.60 -46.39 -27.17
CA ALA A 474 41.74 -47.56 -27.03
C ALA A 474 41.11 -47.60 -25.64
N SER A 475 39.80 -47.83 -25.61
CA SER A 475 38.98 -47.90 -24.41
C SER A 475 39.59 -48.85 -23.37
N ALA A 476 40.17 -48.27 -22.31
CA ALA A 476 40.49 -49.00 -21.09
C ALA A 476 39.20 -49.21 -20.27
N PRO A 477 39.06 -50.35 -19.58
CA PRO A 477 37.76 -50.85 -19.12
C PRO A 477 37.17 -49.99 -18.00
N ARG A 478 35.84 -49.83 -18.02
CA ARG A 478 35.07 -49.16 -16.96
C ARG A 478 35.33 -49.84 -15.60
N PRO A 479 35.84 -49.13 -14.58
CA PRO A 479 35.74 -49.60 -13.21
C PRO A 479 34.36 -49.17 -12.67
N GLY A 480 33.54 -50.16 -12.31
CA GLY A 480 32.29 -49.93 -11.62
C GLY A 480 32.49 -49.39 -10.20
N GLY A 481 31.40 -48.86 -9.63
CA GLY A 481 31.15 -48.87 -8.19
C GLY A 481 31.97 -47.92 -7.31
N THR A 482 31.34 -46.82 -6.89
CA THR A 482 31.34 -46.31 -5.51
C THR A 482 32.60 -46.56 -4.66
N GLY A 483 33.56 -45.63 -4.68
CA GLY A 483 34.71 -45.67 -3.75
C GLY A 483 35.44 -44.35 -3.53
N TRP A 484 35.35 -43.40 -4.47
CA TRP A 484 36.19 -42.19 -4.45
C TRP A 484 35.66 -41.05 -3.55
N LEU A 485 34.35 -41.01 -3.27
CA LEU A 485 33.71 -39.99 -2.43
C LEU A 485 34.02 -40.09 -0.92
N ARG A 486 34.53 -41.24 -0.43
CA ARG A 486 34.90 -41.40 1.00
C ARG A 486 36.27 -40.83 1.36
N ARG A 487 37.12 -40.51 0.38
CA ARG A 487 38.48 -39.99 0.62
C ARG A 487 38.56 -38.45 0.62
N TRP A 488 37.47 -37.76 0.27
CA TRP A 488 37.42 -36.29 0.20
C TRP A 488 36.81 -35.62 1.46
N LEU A 489 36.11 -36.36 2.34
CA LEU A 489 35.44 -35.82 3.54
C LEU A 489 36.15 -36.10 4.88
N GLY A 490 37.48 -36.21 4.90
CA GLY A 490 38.27 -35.97 6.13
C GLY A 490 37.95 -36.82 7.38
N GLY A 491 37.55 -38.09 7.24
CA GLY A 491 37.35 -38.99 8.39
C GLY A 491 38.64 -39.76 8.73
N GLY A 492 39.31 -39.39 9.81
CA GLY A 492 40.36 -40.21 10.43
C GLY A 492 39.78 -41.45 11.15
N PRO A 493 40.57 -42.51 11.36
CA PRO A 493 40.08 -43.79 11.89
C PRO A 493 39.76 -43.71 13.39
N LEU A 494 38.64 -44.34 13.78
CA LEU A 494 38.39 -44.77 15.15
C LEU A 494 39.27 -46.00 15.43
N SER A 495 40.28 -45.84 16.28
CA SER A 495 40.99 -46.97 16.91
C SER A 495 40.09 -47.54 18.00
N GLY A 496 39.70 -48.81 17.86
CA GLY A 496 39.12 -49.61 18.94
C GLY A 496 40.22 -50.25 19.79
N GLY A 497 40.03 -50.20 21.10
CA GLY A 497 40.85 -50.78 22.16
C GLY A 497 40.29 -50.35 23.50
#